data_AF-A0A0A2TA29-F1
#
_entry.id   AF-A0A0A2TA29-F1
#
_cell.length_a   1.000
_cell.length_b   1.000
_cell.length_c   1.000
_cell.angle_alpha   90.00
_cell.angle_beta   90.00
_cell.angle_gamma   90.00
#
_symmetry.space_group_name_H-M   'P 1'
#
loop_
_entity.id
_entity.type
_entity.pdbx_description
1 polymer ?
#
loop_
_entity_poly.entity_id
_entity_poly.type
_entity_poly.pdbx_seq_one_letter_code
_entity_poly.pdbx_strand_id
1 'polypeptide(L)'
;MENIERSPNSFAISNKDLQQAFKSITLQKEAFTGIYHSHPTAAPFPSKEDITHHIYPEVVYFIVSLRRRTPLVRCFQIKEYKVYPLKIITV
;
A
#
# COMPACT_ATOMS: atom_id res chain seq x y z
N MET A 1 2.90 11.58 -5.18
CA MET A 1 3.25 10.44 -6.03
C MET A 1 2.07 10.16 -6.94
N GLU A 2 2.31 9.99 -8.24
CA GLU A 2 1.28 9.64 -9.22
C GLU A 2 1.30 8.14 -9.49
N ASN A 3 0.14 7.53 -9.77
CA ASN A 3 0.10 6.21 -10.37
C ASN A 3 0.52 6.32 -11.84
N ILE A 4 1.74 5.87 -12.18
CA ILE A 4 2.28 6.00 -13.53
C ILE A 4 1.56 5.13 -14.57
N GLU A 5 0.86 4.07 -14.15
CA GLU A 5 0.09 3.22 -15.05
C GLU A 5 -1.24 3.86 -15.45
N ARG A 6 -1.67 4.92 -14.74
CA ARG A 6 -2.92 5.66 -15.00
C ARG A 6 -4.13 4.73 -15.16
N SER A 7 -4.11 3.64 -14.41
CA SER A 7 -5.09 2.58 -14.45
C SER A 7 -5.93 2.61 -13.17
N PRO A 8 -7.24 2.33 -13.25
CA PRO A 8 -8.08 2.19 -12.05
C PRO A 8 -7.85 0.84 -11.33
N ASN A 9 -7.20 -0.13 -11.98
CA ASN A 9 -7.09 -1.51 -11.49
C ASN A 9 -5.65 -1.97 -11.24
N SER A 10 -4.67 -1.14 -11.55
CA SER A 10 -3.26 -1.45 -11.39
C SER A 10 -2.49 -0.18 -11.06
N PHE A 11 -1.35 -0.33 -10.39
CA PHE A 11 -0.56 0.81 -9.97
C PHE A 11 0.93 0.54 -10.04
N ALA A 12 1.69 1.58 -10.35
CA ALA A 12 3.13 1.60 -10.15
C ALA A 12 3.59 2.99 -9.71
N ILE A 13 4.72 3.01 -9.02
CA ILE A 13 5.42 4.23 -8.61
C ILE A 13 6.60 4.47 -9.55
N SER A 14 6.86 5.72 -9.92
CA SER A 14 8.07 6.04 -10.70
C SER A 14 9.34 5.85 -9.86
N ASN A 15 10.45 5.47 -10.49
CA ASN A 15 11.75 5.40 -9.81
C ASN A 15 12.14 6.74 -9.17
N LYS A 16 11.80 7.87 -9.81
CA LYS A 16 12.04 9.22 -9.29
C LYS A 16 11.29 9.45 -7.96
N ASP A 17 10.01 9.11 -7.93
CA ASP A 17 9.19 9.27 -6.73
C ASP A 17 9.64 8.31 -5.61
N LEU A 18 9.97 7.06 -5.95
CA LEU A 18 10.49 6.08 -4.99
C LEU A 18 11.80 6.54 -4.35
N GLN A 19 12.76 7.00 -5.15
CA GLN A 19 14.04 7.54 -4.66
C GLN A 19 13.83 8.77 -3.77
N GLN A 20 12.93 9.67 -4.16
CA GLN A 20 12.62 10.85 -3.37
C GLN A 20 12.00 10.49 -2.02
N ALA A 21 11.11 9.50 -1.97
CA ALA A 21 10.55 9.00 -0.71
C ALA A 21 11.62 8.43 0.22
N PHE A 22 12.45 7.51 -0.26
CA PHE A 22 13.49 6.91 0.57
C PHE A 22 14.54 7.92 1.04
N LYS A 23 14.86 8.91 0.20
CA LYS A 23 15.71 10.05 0.59
C LYS A 23 15.08 10.82 1.75
N SER A 24 13.78 11.16 1.66
CA SER A 24 13.06 11.87 2.72
C SER A 24 12.97 11.08 4.02
N ILE A 25 12.69 9.77 3.95
CA ILE A 25 12.68 8.87 5.12
C ILE A 25 14.06 8.90 5.82
N THR A 26 15.13 8.78 5.03
CA THR A 26 16.51 8.78 5.55
C THR A 26 16.86 10.11 6.21
N LEU A 27 16.58 11.23 5.55
CA LEU A 27 16.89 12.58 6.06
C LEU A 27 16.16 12.90 7.36
N GLN A 28 14.93 12.41 7.50
CA GLN A 28 14.11 12.62 8.69
C GLN A 28 14.39 11.59 9.80
N LYS A 29 15.29 10.62 9.57
CA LYS A 29 15.56 9.50 10.49
C LYS A 29 14.30 8.70 10.82
N GLU A 30 13.41 8.57 9.84
CA GLU A 30 12.19 7.79 9.96
C GLU A 30 12.42 6.34 9.52
N ALA A 31 11.48 5.46 9.88
CA ALA A 31 11.48 4.08 9.44
C ALA A 31 10.47 3.89 8.29
N PHE A 32 10.85 3.08 7.31
CA PHE A 32 9.91 2.61 6.29
C PHE A 32 9.01 1.53 6.90
N THR A 33 7.79 1.89 7.28
CA THR A 33 6.89 1.02 8.05
C THR A 33 5.76 0.43 7.25
N GLY A 34 5.38 1.05 6.12
CA GLY A 34 4.26 0.61 5.33
C GLY A 34 4.13 1.26 3.97
N ILE A 35 3.34 0.61 3.13
CA ILE A 35 2.90 1.07 1.82
C ILE A 35 1.38 1.17 1.87
N TYR A 36 0.81 2.13 1.15
CA TYR A 36 -0.64 2.20 0.96
C TYR A 36 -1.00 2.34 -0.52
N HIS A 37 -2.14 1.76 -0.88
CA HIS A 37 -2.79 1.99 -2.16
C HIS A 37 -4.31 1.98 -1.99
N SER A 38 -5.02 2.38 -3.04
CA SER A 38 -6.47 2.44 -3.04
C SER A 38 -7.09 1.52 -4.09
N HIS A 39 -8.23 0.95 -3.72
CA HIS A 39 -9.12 0.25 -4.63
C HIS A 39 -10.31 1.16 -4.92
N PRO A 40 -10.46 1.69 -6.16
CA PRO A 40 -11.54 2.61 -6.48
C PRO A 40 -12.93 2.00 -6.26
N THR A 41 -13.11 0.75 -6.67
CA THR A 41 -14.41 0.07 -6.68
C THR A 41 -14.43 -1.25 -5.90
N ALA A 42 -13.30 -1.75 -5.42
CA ALA A 42 -13.20 -3.03 -4.71
C ALA A 42 -13.11 -2.86 -3.19
N ALA A 43 -13.34 -3.96 -2.45
CA ALA A 43 -13.16 -4.01 -1.00
C ALA A 43 -11.68 -3.82 -0.61
N PRO A 44 -11.38 -3.40 0.64
CA PRO A 44 -10.01 -3.19 1.09
C PRO A 44 -9.38 -4.52 1.50
N PHE A 45 -9.16 -5.41 0.52
CA PHE A 45 -8.51 -6.70 0.71
C PHE A 45 -7.50 -6.89 -0.44
N PRO A 46 -6.29 -7.44 -0.19
CA PRO A 46 -5.27 -7.58 -1.22
C PRO A 46 -5.79 -8.36 -2.43
N SER A 47 -5.59 -7.82 -3.63
CA SER A 47 -5.83 -8.50 -4.89
C SER A 47 -4.79 -9.60 -5.12
N LYS A 48 -4.99 -10.43 -6.16
CA LYS A 48 -3.97 -11.41 -6.56
C LYS A 48 -2.67 -10.70 -6.97
N GLU A 49 -2.81 -9.57 -7.67
CA GLU A 49 -1.70 -8.74 -8.13
C GLU A 49 -0.96 -8.11 -6.94
N ASP A 50 -1.68 -7.63 -5.91
CA ASP A 50 -1.07 -7.10 -4.69
C ASP A 50 -0.23 -8.17 -3.97
N ILE A 51 -0.76 -9.39 -3.85
CA ILE A 51 -0.07 -10.52 -3.22
C ILE A 51 1.12 -10.98 -4.08
N THR A 52 1.01 -10.90 -5.40
CA THR A 52 2.08 -11.33 -6.30
C THR A 52 3.25 -10.34 -6.29
N HIS A 53 2.95 -9.04 -6.25
CA HIS A 53 3.94 -7.95 -6.34
C HIS A 53 4.29 -7.34 -4.96
N HIS A 54 4.24 -8.13 -3.88
CA HIS A 54 4.67 -7.67 -2.56
C HIS A 54 6.21 -7.66 -2.45
N ILE A 55 6.82 -6.52 -2.81
CA ILE A 55 8.29 -6.39 -2.85
C ILE A 55 8.91 -6.34 -1.44
N TYR A 56 8.17 -5.85 -0.45
CA TYR A 56 8.68 -5.52 0.89
C TYR A 56 7.94 -6.33 1.97
N PRO A 57 8.32 -7.59 2.23
CA PRO A 57 7.63 -8.48 3.18
C PRO A 57 7.72 -8.02 4.66
N GLU A 58 8.64 -7.12 4.97
CA GLU A 58 8.87 -6.57 6.31
C GLU A 58 7.91 -5.44 6.69
N VAL A 59 7.32 -4.76 5.71
CA VAL A 59 6.40 -3.63 5.96
C VAL A 59 4.94 -4.07 5.92
N VAL A 60 4.05 -3.19 6.37
CA VAL A 60 2.60 -3.42 6.28
C VAL A 60 2.00 -2.75 5.04
N TYR A 61 0.90 -3.31 4.56
CA TYR A 61 0.15 -2.84 3.40
C TYR A 61 -1.21 -2.33 3.85
N PHE A 62 -1.44 -1.03 3.67
CA PHE A 62 -2.75 -0.42 3.87
C PHE A 62 -3.52 -0.39 2.56
N ILE A 63 -4.76 -0.88 2.58
CA ILE A 63 -5.65 -0.80 1.42
C ILE A 63 -6.84 0.06 1.77
N VAL A 64 -7.01 1.12 0.97
CA VAL A 64 -8.13 2.06 1.10
C VAL A 64 -9.17 1.73 0.04
N SER A 65 -10.35 1.27 0.45
CA SER A 65 -11.48 1.09 -0.43
C SER A 65 -12.28 2.37 -0.57
N LEU A 66 -12.43 2.84 -1.82
CA LEU A 66 -13.23 4.02 -2.19
C LEU A 66 -14.60 3.64 -2.76
N ARG A 67 -14.99 2.36 -2.68
CA ARG A 67 -16.27 1.85 -3.19
C ARG A 67 -17.50 2.53 -2.54
N ARG A 68 -17.33 3.16 -1.37
CA ARG A 68 -18.38 3.81 -0.59
C ARG A 68 -18.02 5.27 -0.33
N ARG A 69 -19.03 6.10 -0.05
CA ARG A 69 -18.85 7.52 0.32
C ARG A 69 -17.88 7.69 1.49
N THR A 70 -17.97 6.82 2.50
CA THR A 70 -16.99 6.76 3.59
C THR A 70 -15.95 5.69 3.25
N PRO A 71 -14.68 6.06 3.03
CA PRO A 71 -13.62 5.11 2.75
C PRO A 71 -13.43 4.10 3.87
N LEU A 72 -13.15 2.86 3.50
CA LEU A 72 -12.79 1.81 4.45
C LEU A 72 -11.31 1.49 4.31
N VAL A 73 -10.58 1.47 5.43
CA VAL A 73 -9.16 1.14 5.47
C VAL A 73 -8.97 -0.19 6.18
N ARG A 74 -8.14 -1.06 5.61
CA ARG A 74 -7.63 -2.25 6.29
C ARG A 74 -6.12 -2.33 6.13
N CYS A 75 -5.47 -2.99 7.08
CA CYS A 75 -4.03 -3.18 7.12
C CYS A 75 -3.72 -4.67 7.07
N PHE A 76 -2.70 -5.04 6.33
CA PHE A 76 -2.27 -6.42 6.12
C PHE A 76 -0.75 -6.53 6.19
N GLN A 77 -0.27 -7.65 6.67
CA GLN A 77 1.09 -8.12 6.39
C GLN A 77 1.01 -9.20 5.32
N ILE A 78 1.85 -9.11 4.29
CA ILE A 78 1.92 -10.10 3.22
C ILE A 78 3.29 -10.77 3.31
N LYS A 79 3.32 -12.07 3.58
CA LYS A 79 4.54 -12.88 3.72
C LYS A 79 4.33 -14.23 3.07
N GLU A 80 5.29 -14.67 2.26
CA GLU A 80 5.24 -15.95 1.55
C GLU A 80 3.91 -16.13 0.78
N TYR A 81 3.44 -15.06 0.11
CA TYR A 81 2.16 -15.04 -0.60
C TYR A 81 0.92 -15.29 0.27
N LYS A 82 1.05 -15.22 1.60
CA LYS A 82 -0.06 -15.32 2.56
C LYS A 82 -0.39 -13.93 3.13
N VAL A 83 -1.68 -13.70 3.31
CA VAL A 83 -2.23 -12.43 3.81
C VAL A 83 -2.62 -12.57 5.27
N TYR A 84 -2.05 -11.70 6.12
CA TYR A 84 -2.32 -11.65 7.55
C TYR A 84 -2.96 -10.30 7.90
N PRO A 85 -4.26 -10.25 8.25
CA PRO A 85 -4.92 -9.01 8.65
C PRO A 85 -4.33 -8.46 9.95
N LEU A 86 -4.08 -7.15 10.00
CA LEU A 86 -3.62 -6.44 11.17
C LEU A 86 -4.68 -5.45 11.66
N LYS A 87 -4.76 -5.27 12.98
CA LYS A 87 -5.69 -4.31 13.59
C LYS A 87 -5.10 -2.89 13.51
N ILE A 88 -5.89 -1.95 13.02
CA ILE A 88 -5.58 -0.52 13.11
C ILE A 88 -6.12 -0.01 14.45
N ILE A 89 -5.26 0.64 15.23
CA ILE A 89 -5.62 1.26 16.50
C ILE A 89 -5.43 2.76 16.32
N THR A 90 -6.49 3.53 16.55
CA THR A 90 -6.46 5.00 16.56
C THR A 90 -6.53 5.46 18.01
N VAL A 91 -5.69 6.41 18.37
CA VAL A 91 -5.69 7.08 19.69
C VAL A 91 -6.54 8.33 19.67
#